data_AF-A0A559NBB1-F1
#
_entry.id   AF-A0A559NBB1-F1
#
_cell.length_a   1.000
_cell.length_b   1.000
_cell.length_c   1.000
_cell.angle_alpha   90.00
_cell.angle_beta   90.00
_cell.angle_gamma   90.00
#
_symmetry.space_group_name_H-M   'P 1'
#
loop_
_entity.id
_entity.type
_entity.pdbx_description
1 polymer ?
#
loop_
_entity_poly.entity_id
_entity_poly.type
_entity_poly.pdbx_seq_one_letter_code
_entity_poly.pdbx_strand_id
1 'polypeptide(L)'
;MKKIILLVIIGLSIFACADDNECCVNVDIGIDIKYLNAEGDNLFEIDNGYNETSITIYHKINGEWNKYYKSNLDSPKGIKVVKGENGKVLNISPSTTLDANNLSETKIEFSDSDFDIIKTEIDKNSSNTIVTKVWYNGNLKWEANNSERMFEIIK
;
A
#
# COMPACT_ATOMS: atom_id res chain seq x y z
N MET A 1 21.78 -57.65 -12.14
CA MET A 1 21.02 -56.52 -12.72
C MET A 1 19.95 -55.96 -11.76
N LYS A 2 19.11 -56.79 -11.11
CA LYS A 2 18.09 -56.30 -10.14
C LYS A 2 18.66 -55.57 -8.90
N LYS A 3 19.87 -55.92 -8.45
CA LYS A 3 20.53 -55.27 -7.29
C LYS A 3 21.12 -53.88 -7.60
N ILE A 4 21.34 -53.54 -8.87
CA ILE A 4 21.86 -52.22 -9.28
C ILE A 4 20.71 -51.19 -9.35
N ILE A 5 19.51 -51.64 -9.74
CA ILE A 5 18.31 -50.78 -9.79
C ILE A 5 17.94 -50.24 -8.40
N LEU A 6 18.14 -51.05 -7.35
CA LEU A 6 17.86 -50.63 -5.97
C LEU A 6 18.80 -49.52 -5.48
N LEU A 7 20.03 -49.49 -5.99
CA LEU A 7 21.07 -48.52 -5.59
C LEU A 7 20.88 -47.16 -6.28
N VAL A 8 20.29 -47.13 -7.47
CA VAL A 8 19.95 -45.90 -8.20
C VAL A 8 18.74 -45.18 -7.57
N ILE A 9 17.77 -45.93 -7.05
CA ILE A 9 16.56 -45.36 -6.42
C ILE A 9 16.89 -44.70 -5.07
N ILE A 10 17.87 -45.22 -4.33
CA ILE A 10 18.33 -44.64 -3.05
C ILE A 10 19.18 -43.37 -3.26
N GLY A 11 19.90 -43.26 -4.38
CA GLY A 11 20.71 -42.08 -4.68
C GLY A 11 19.90 -40.83 -5.07
N LEU A 12 18.65 -41.00 -5.53
CA LEU A 12 17.76 -39.90 -5.92
C LEU A 12 17.02 -39.27 -4.73
N SER A 13 17.11 -39.83 -3.53
CA SER A 13 16.34 -39.38 -2.36
C SER A 13 17.01 -38.26 -1.54
N ILE A 14 18.27 -37.92 -1.82
CA ILE A 14 19.05 -36.96 -1.02
C ILE A 14 19.10 -35.53 -1.61
N PHE A 15 18.38 -35.26 -2.69
CA PHE A 15 18.09 -33.90 -3.16
C PHE A 15 16.68 -33.46 -2.75
N ALA A 16 16.25 -33.81 -1.53
CA ALA A 16 15.11 -33.14 -0.93
C ALA A 16 15.48 -31.67 -0.76
N CYS A 17 14.78 -30.79 -1.48
CA CYS A 17 14.91 -29.35 -1.34
C CYS A 17 14.88 -29.00 0.15
N ALA A 18 15.86 -28.21 0.59
CA ALA A 18 15.70 -27.50 1.85
C ALA A 18 14.44 -26.63 1.72
N ASP A 19 13.53 -26.73 2.67
CA ASP A 19 12.47 -25.73 2.81
C ASP A 19 13.16 -24.40 3.16
N ASP A 20 13.47 -23.62 2.13
CA ASP A 20 13.66 -22.19 2.28
C ASP A 20 12.30 -21.63 2.69
N ASN A 21 12.03 -21.64 4.00
CA ASN A 21 10.86 -21.05 4.65
C ASN A 21 10.83 -19.50 4.51
N GLU A 22 11.44 -18.93 3.48
CA GLU A 22 11.20 -17.57 3.01
C GLU A 22 10.01 -17.53 2.03
N CYS A 23 9.01 -18.40 2.23
CA CYS A 23 7.73 -18.15 1.56
C CYS A 23 7.08 -16.96 2.23
N CYS A 24 6.94 -15.94 1.39
CA CYS A 24 5.82 -15.03 1.37
C CYS A 24 5.99 -13.82 2.30
N VAL A 25 6.38 -12.69 1.70
CA VAL A 25 6.40 -11.37 2.35
C VAL A 25 4.95 -10.93 2.61
N ASN A 26 4.60 -10.67 3.86
CA ASN A 26 3.34 -10.02 4.20
C ASN A 26 3.45 -8.52 3.88
N VAL A 27 2.58 -8.04 2.99
CA VAL A 27 2.52 -6.63 2.60
C VAL A 27 1.16 -6.09 3.00
N ASP A 28 1.13 -5.33 4.10
CA ASP A 28 -0.06 -4.64 4.60
C ASP A 28 0.25 -3.14 4.75
N ILE A 29 0.09 -2.43 3.62
CA ILE A 29 0.36 -1.00 3.53
C ILE A 29 -0.86 -0.17 3.15
N GLY A 30 -1.98 -0.81 2.79
CA GLY A 30 -3.17 -0.14 2.26
C GLY A 30 -3.77 0.83 3.27
N ILE A 31 -4.18 2.01 2.82
CA ILE A 31 -4.86 3.03 3.62
C ILE A 31 -6.16 3.37 2.90
N ASP A 32 -7.27 3.40 3.64
CA ASP A 32 -8.56 3.80 3.11
C ASP A 32 -8.93 5.21 3.58
N ILE A 33 -9.26 6.08 2.64
CA ILE A 33 -9.60 7.48 2.92
C ILE A 33 -10.95 7.81 2.31
N LYS A 34 -11.87 8.23 3.16
CA LYS A 34 -13.16 8.77 2.72
C LYS A 34 -13.07 10.30 2.65
N TYR A 35 -13.31 10.85 1.47
CA TYR A 35 -13.33 12.30 1.27
C TYR A 35 -14.77 12.79 1.31
N LEU A 36 -15.05 13.77 2.17
CA LEU A 36 -16.36 14.39 2.33
C LEU A 36 -16.26 15.89 2.00
N ASN A 37 -17.33 16.48 1.48
CA ASN A 37 -17.46 17.94 1.42
C ASN A 37 -17.86 18.51 2.80
N ALA A 38 -18.02 19.84 2.88
CA ALA A 38 -18.45 20.53 4.11
C ALA A 38 -19.86 20.12 4.59
N GLU A 39 -20.71 19.65 3.68
CA GLU A 39 -22.05 19.15 3.95
C GLU A 39 -22.08 17.69 4.45
N GLY A 40 -20.95 16.97 4.35
CA GLY A 40 -20.80 15.57 4.75
C GLY A 40 -21.09 14.56 3.62
N ASP A 41 -21.30 15.01 2.38
CA ASP A 41 -21.48 14.15 1.22
C ASP A 41 -20.13 13.57 0.75
N ASN A 42 -20.15 12.30 0.34
CA ASN A 42 -18.97 11.62 -0.15
C ASN A 42 -18.57 12.09 -1.55
N LEU A 43 -17.36 12.65 -1.67
CA LEU A 43 -16.83 13.20 -2.91
C LEU A 43 -16.67 12.15 -4.01
N PHE A 44 -16.61 10.84 -3.73
CA PHE A 44 -16.59 9.82 -4.78
C PHE A 44 -17.99 9.34 -5.23
N GLU A 45 -19.05 9.89 -4.64
CA GLU A 45 -20.43 9.48 -4.87
C GLU A 45 -21.34 10.60 -5.40
N ILE A 46 -20.90 11.85 -5.36
CA ILE A 46 -21.65 13.01 -5.87
C ILE A 46 -21.21 13.45 -7.27
N ASP A 47 -22.10 14.15 -7.96
CA ASP A 47 -21.81 14.82 -9.22
C ASP A 47 -20.78 15.94 -9.01
N ASN A 48 -19.83 16.08 -9.95
CA ASN A 48 -18.67 16.98 -9.85
C ASN A 48 -17.74 16.72 -8.65
N GLY A 49 -17.84 15.54 -8.03
CA GLY A 49 -16.90 15.09 -7.01
C GLY A 49 -15.56 14.59 -7.58
N TYR A 50 -14.82 13.85 -6.76
CA TYR A 50 -13.54 13.26 -7.14
C TYR A 50 -13.68 12.05 -8.06
N ASN A 51 -12.69 11.90 -8.94
CA ASN A 51 -12.57 10.79 -9.86
C ASN A 51 -11.17 10.17 -9.76
N GLU A 52 -11.07 8.85 -9.67
CA GLU A 52 -9.80 8.12 -9.62
C GLU A 52 -8.86 8.50 -10.80
N THR A 53 -9.43 8.76 -11.97
CA THR A 53 -8.66 9.09 -13.18
C THR A 53 -8.01 10.48 -13.13
N SER A 54 -8.56 11.43 -12.37
CA SER A 54 -7.98 12.77 -12.22
C SER A 54 -6.91 12.85 -11.12
N ILE A 55 -6.93 11.93 -10.15
CA ILE A 55 -5.95 11.90 -9.07
C ILE A 55 -4.58 11.42 -9.58
N THR A 56 -3.53 12.11 -9.17
CA THR A 56 -2.13 11.73 -9.42
C THR A 56 -1.41 11.46 -8.12
N ILE A 57 -0.65 10.37 -8.08
CA ILE A 57 0.15 9.97 -6.91
C ILE A 57 1.62 10.24 -7.16
N TYR A 58 2.30 10.77 -6.14
CA TYR A 58 3.76 10.92 -6.14
C TYR A 58 4.34 10.28 -4.89
N HIS A 59 5.46 9.58 -5.06
CA HIS A 59 6.26 9.07 -3.95
C HIS A 59 7.47 9.97 -3.75
N LYS A 60 7.78 10.29 -2.49
CA LYS A 60 9.03 10.98 -2.18
C LYS A 60 10.17 9.98 -2.18
N ILE A 61 11.12 10.15 -3.09
CA ILE A 61 12.28 9.28 -3.26
C ILE A 61 13.50 10.19 -3.24
N ASN A 62 14.44 9.95 -2.31
CA ASN A 62 15.63 10.77 -2.14
C ASN A 62 15.35 12.28 -2.00
N GLY A 63 14.25 12.65 -1.35
CA GLY A 63 13.84 14.04 -1.15
C GLY A 63 13.02 14.65 -2.28
N GLU A 64 12.87 13.97 -3.41
CA GLU A 64 12.17 14.47 -4.59
C GLU A 64 10.81 13.78 -4.83
N TRP A 65 9.81 14.53 -5.28
CA TRP A 65 8.49 14.01 -5.62
C TRP A 65 8.50 13.38 -7.00
N ASN A 66 8.38 12.06 -7.05
CA ASN A 66 8.39 11.29 -8.28
C ASN A 66 6.98 10.76 -8.58
N LYS A 67 6.44 11.04 -9.76
CA LYS A 67 5.12 10.54 -10.16
C LYS A 67 5.14 9.01 -10.13
N TYR A 68 4.22 8.42 -9.38
CA TYR A 68 4.11 6.97 -9.27
C TYR A 68 3.22 6.41 -10.38
N TYR A 69 3.78 5.50 -11.17
CA TYR A 69 3.05 4.74 -12.16
C TYR A 69 3.75 3.41 -12.46
N LYS A 70 3.02 2.30 -12.39
CA LYS A 70 3.49 0.94 -12.69
C LYS A 70 2.43 0.20 -13.50
N SER A 71 2.55 0.22 -14.83
CA SER A 71 1.56 -0.36 -15.75
C SER A 71 1.29 -1.86 -15.57
N ASN A 72 2.20 -2.58 -14.91
CA ASN A 72 2.10 -4.02 -14.67
C ASN A 72 1.38 -4.38 -13.37
N LEU A 73 0.80 -3.41 -12.63
CA LEU A 73 0.03 -3.64 -11.41
C LEU A 73 -1.48 -3.52 -11.67
N ASP A 74 -2.29 -4.17 -10.83
CA ASP A 74 -3.76 -4.06 -10.86
C ASP A 74 -4.26 -2.63 -10.64
N SER A 75 -3.51 -1.85 -9.85
CA SER A 75 -3.70 -0.41 -9.63
C SER A 75 -2.44 0.33 -10.07
N PRO A 76 -2.30 0.68 -11.37
CA PRO A 76 -1.07 1.28 -11.89
C PRO A 76 -0.66 2.59 -11.22
N LYS A 77 -1.63 3.37 -10.74
CA LYS A 77 -1.40 4.63 -10.01
C LYS A 77 -1.18 4.43 -8.50
N GLY A 78 -1.22 3.19 -7.99
CA GLY A 78 -1.14 2.90 -6.56
C GLY A 78 -2.40 3.29 -5.78
N ILE A 79 -3.50 3.59 -6.49
CA ILE A 79 -4.80 3.89 -5.90
C ILE A 79 -5.91 3.09 -6.59
N LYS A 80 -7.02 2.96 -5.87
CA LYS A 80 -8.29 2.48 -6.40
C LYS A 80 -9.44 3.08 -5.60
N VAL A 81 -10.52 3.48 -6.25
CA VAL A 81 -11.77 3.79 -5.55
C VAL A 81 -12.55 2.49 -5.37
N VAL A 82 -12.79 2.11 -4.12
CA VAL A 82 -13.46 0.86 -3.75
C VAL A 82 -14.67 1.14 -2.86
N LYS A 83 -15.59 0.19 -2.79
CA LYS A 83 -16.73 0.25 -1.87
C LYS A 83 -16.28 -0.22 -0.49
N GLY A 84 -16.28 0.68 0.49
CA GLY A 84 -16.11 0.33 1.91
C GLY A 84 -17.46 0.10 2.60
N GLU A 85 -17.43 -0.07 3.93
CA GLU A 85 -18.65 -0.30 4.72
C GLU A 85 -19.62 0.89 4.64
N ASN A 86 -19.10 2.12 4.68
CA ASN A 86 -19.88 3.36 4.78
C ASN A 86 -19.80 4.22 3.49
N GLY A 87 -19.75 3.59 2.33
CA GLY A 87 -19.67 4.25 1.01
C GLY A 87 -18.33 4.04 0.32
N LYS A 88 -18.11 4.72 -0.81
CA LYS A 88 -16.84 4.65 -1.54
C LYS A 88 -15.68 5.31 -0.79
N VAL A 89 -14.50 4.73 -0.90
CA VAL A 89 -13.25 5.22 -0.31
C VAL A 89 -12.13 5.18 -1.35
N LEU A 90 -11.13 6.03 -1.19
CA LEU A 90 -9.85 5.91 -1.88
C LEU A 90 -8.98 4.92 -1.11
N ASN A 91 -8.78 3.73 -1.66
CA ASN A 91 -7.71 2.84 -1.23
C ASN A 91 -6.40 3.29 -1.86
N ILE A 92 -5.38 3.53 -1.04
CA ILE A 92 -4.04 3.94 -1.50
C ILE A 92 -2.96 2.99 -0.96
N SER A 93 -2.05 2.61 -1.85
CA SER A 93 -0.77 1.99 -1.51
C SER A 93 0.28 3.09 -1.39
N PRO A 94 0.73 3.45 -0.17
CA PRO A 94 1.73 4.51 0.01
C PRO A 94 3.10 4.07 -0.50
N SER A 95 4.00 5.05 -0.65
CA SER A 95 5.42 4.80 -0.85
C SER A 95 5.98 3.87 0.23
N THR A 96 6.81 2.92 -0.19
CA THR A 96 7.59 2.04 0.71
C THR A 96 9.08 2.35 0.68
N THR A 97 9.44 3.48 0.06
CA THR A 97 10.79 4.06 0.12
C THR A 97 10.92 4.84 1.42
N LEU A 98 11.76 4.32 2.32
CA LEU A 98 11.90 4.84 3.68
C LEU A 98 13.07 5.81 3.79
N ASP A 99 12.93 6.80 4.67
CA ASP A 99 14.04 7.59 5.17
C ASP A 99 14.76 6.89 6.34
N ALA A 100 15.72 7.59 6.97
CA ALA A 100 16.50 7.05 8.09
C ALA A 100 15.67 6.76 9.35
N ASN A 101 14.43 7.25 9.43
CA ASN A 101 13.52 7.07 10.57
C ASN A 101 12.39 6.06 10.25
N ASN A 102 12.53 5.25 9.19
CA ASN A 102 11.48 4.35 8.70
C ASN A 102 10.19 5.06 8.28
N LEU A 103 10.30 6.32 7.84
CA LEU A 103 9.17 7.09 7.35
C LEU A 103 9.18 7.14 5.83
N SER A 104 8.00 7.10 5.23
CA SER A 104 7.80 7.40 3.81
C SER A 104 6.76 8.49 3.61
N GLU A 105 6.83 9.17 2.48
CA GLU A 105 5.87 10.23 2.12
C GLU A 105 5.26 9.96 0.74
N THR A 106 3.95 10.13 0.67
CA THR A 106 3.11 9.97 -0.52
C THR A 106 2.27 11.22 -0.68
N LYS A 107 2.30 11.84 -1.85
CA LYS A 107 1.46 12.99 -2.18
C LYS A 107 0.30 12.52 -3.06
N ILE A 108 -0.91 12.92 -2.67
CA ILE A 108 -2.15 12.76 -3.44
C ILE A 108 -2.47 14.13 -4.04
N GLU A 109 -2.41 14.24 -5.36
CA GLU A 109 -2.68 15.48 -6.08
C GLU A 109 -4.03 15.38 -6.79
N PHE A 110 -4.96 16.27 -6.45
CA PHE A 110 -6.29 16.38 -7.06
C PHE A 110 -6.30 17.42 -8.18
N SER A 111 -5.49 18.48 -8.04
CA SER A 111 -5.23 19.51 -9.04
C SER A 111 -3.88 20.19 -8.75
N ASP A 112 -3.44 21.09 -9.63
CA ASP A 112 -2.17 21.84 -9.47
C ASP A 112 -2.09 22.63 -8.15
N SER A 113 -3.23 23.02 -7.57
CA SER A 113 -3.32 23.79 -6.32
C SER A 113 -3.92 23.01 -5.14
N ASP A 114 -4.39 21.79 -5.37
CA ASP A 114 -5.04 20.96 -4.34
C ASP A 114 -4.34 19.60 -4.25
N PHE A 115 -3.61 19.41 -3.16
CA PHE A 115 -2.92 18.17 -2.86
C PHE A 115 -2.83 17.95 -1.35
N ASP A 116 -2.68 16.69 -0.98
CA ASP A 116 -2.47 16.27 0.40
C ASP A 116 -1.23 15.38 0.50
N ILE A 117 -0.63 15.34 1.69
CA ILE A 117 0.55 14.53 1.99
C ILE A 117 0.19 13.50 3.06
N ILE A 118 0.40 12.25 2.71
CA ILE A 118 0.42 11.12 3.63
C ILE A 118 1.86 10.85 4.01
N LYS A 119 2.12 10.82 5.30
CA LYS A 119 3.35 10.28 5.87
C LYS A 119 3.02 8.98 6.58
N THR A 120 3.84 7.96 6.38
CA THR A 120 3.66 6.66 7.03
C THR A 120 4.92 6.23 7.74
N GLU A 121 4.76 5.64 8.92
CA GLU A 121 5.78 4.81 9.54
C GLU A 121 5.57 3.37 9.10
N ILE A 122 6.63 2.69 8.69
CA ILE A 122 6.56 1.32 8.15
C ILE A 122 7.55 0.43 8.90
N ASP A 123 7.03 -0.64 9.50
CA ASP A 123 7.86 -1.77 9.93
C ASP A 123 8.18 -2.64 8.69
N LYS A 124 9.45 -2.62 8.30
CA LYS A 124 9.95 -3.33 7.13
C LYS A 124 11.10 -4.25 7.52
N ASN A 125 10.90 -5.54 7.34
CA ASN A 125 11.91 -6.58 7.52
C ASN A 125 11.85 -7.60 6.37
N SER A 126 12.59 -8.70 6.47
CA SER A 126 12.65 -9.74 5.43
C SER A 126 11.30 -10.39 5.13
N SER A 127 10.38 -10.38 6.10
CA SER A 127 9.13 -11.12 6.02
C SER A 127 7.89 -10.22 6.02
N ASN A 128 8.02 -8.95 6.40
CA ASN A 128 6.90 -8.03 6.56
C ASN A 128 7.21 -6.64 5.98
N THR A 129 6.20 -5.99 5.40
CA THR A 129 6.15 -4.55 5.14
C THR A 129 4.79 -4.05 5.58
N ILE A 130 4.72 -3.46 6.77
CA ILE A 130 3.47 -3.11 7.45
C ILE A 130 3.50 -1.64 7.85
N VAL A 131 2.47 -0.88 7.48
CA VAL A 131 2.30 0.50 7.98
C VAL A 131 1.87 0.47 9.44
N THR A 132 2.62 1.13 10.32
CA THR A 132 2.34 1.21 11.77
C THR A 132 1.67 2.51 12.17
N LYS A 133 1.89 3.60 11.42
CA LYS A 133 1.27 4.92 11.65
C LYS A 133 0.98 5.63 10.35
N VAL A 134 -0.08 6.44 10.35
CA VAL A 134 -0.45 7.32 9.23
C VAL A 134 -0.67 8.73 9.76
N TRP A 135 0.09 9.68 9.22
CA TRP A 135 -0.18 11.11 9.35
C TRP A 135 -0.69 11.65 8.03
N TYR A 136 -1.75 12.47 8.10
CA TYR A 136 -2.35 13.15 6.97
C TYR A 136 -2.20 14.65 7.16
N ASN A 137 -1.49 15.32 6.25
CA ASN A 137 -1.12 16.74 6.36
C ASN A 137 -0.54 17.10 7.74
N GLY A 138 0.32 16.22 8.27
CA GLY A 138 0.99 16.41 9.57
C GLY A 138 0.17 15.98 10.79
N ASN A 139 -1.12 15.65 10.65
CA ASN A 139 -1.97 15.21 11.75
C ASN A 139 -2.00 13.68 11.83
N LEU A 140 -1.77 13.11 13.01
CA LEU A 140 -1.90 11.65 13.21
C LEU A 140 -3.37 11.25 13.00
N LYS A 141 -3.62 10.34 12.06
CA LYS A 141 -4.96 9.83 11.73
C LYS A 141 -5.17 8.38 12.12
N TRP A 142 -4.10 7.59 12.11
CA TRP A 142 -4.16 6.18 12.46
C TRP A 142 -2.84 5.70 13.05
N GLU A 143 -2.93 4.77 13.99
CA GLU A 143 -1.81 4.05 14.60
C GLU A 143 -2.26 2.62 14.88
N ALA A 144 -1.38 1.64 14.68
CA ALA A 144 -1.68 0.23 14.81
C ALA A 144 -2.18 -0.12 16.22
N ASN A 145 -3.47 -0.42 16.34
CA ASN A 145 -4.13 -0.80 17.60
C ASN A 145 -5.31 -1.78 17.39
N ASN A 146 -5.18 -2.71 16.43
CA ASN A 146 -6.22 -3.65 15.99
C ASN A 146 -7.48 -2.98 15.41
N SER A 147 -7.33 -1.83 14.77
CA SER A 147 -8.38 -1.16 14.00
C SER A 147 -8.02 -1.14 12.51
N GLU A 148 -9.04 -1.02 11.66
CA GLU A 148 -8.85 -0.83 10.22
C GLU A 148 -8.15 0.51 9.94
N ARG A 149 -7.24 0.51 8.96
CA ARG A 149 -6.49 1.71 8.55
C ARG A 149 -7.34 2.62 7.66
N MET A 150 -8.44 3.11 8.23
CA MET A 150 -9.44 3.93 7.57
C MET A 150 -9.72 5.22 8.35
N PHE A 151 -9.88 6.34 7.65
CA PHE A 151 -10.32 7.61 8.24
C PHE A 151 -11.03 8.52 7.23
N GLU A 152 -11.74 9.53 7.74
CA GLU A 152 -12.44 10.54 6.95
C GLU A 152 -11.67 11.87 6.91
N ILE A 153 -11.79 12.57 5.78
CA ILE A 153 -11.22 13.90 5.53
C ILE A 153 -12.30 14.80 4.95
N ILE A 154 -12.52 15.96 5.57
CA ILE A 154 -13.35 17.03 5.01
C ILE A 154 -12.48 17.87 4.07
N LYS A 155 -12.92 18.07 2.82
CA LYS A 155 -12.27 18.90 1.80
C LYS A 155 -13.05 20.18 1.52
#